data_AF-A0A9D3RSU9-F1
#
_entry.id   AF-A0A9D3RSU9-F1
#
_cell.length_a   1.000
_cell.length_b   1.000
_cell.length_c   1.000
_cell.angle_alpha   90.00
_cell.angle_beta   90.00
_cell.angle_gamma   90.00
#
_symmetry.space_group_name_H-M   'P 1'
#
loop_
_entity.id
_entity.type
_entity.pdbx_description
1 polymer ?
#
loop_
_entity_poly.entity_id
_entity_poly.type
_entity_poly.pdbx_seq_one_letter_code
_entity_poly.pdbx_strand_id
1 'polypeptide(L)'
;MCVSRYLLCLFVVTVFLVSITYSRGKCNYSEILSSYKELIFIELLNLNMTGPYSAYKQNDRCPSGKIQHILRSIYRMTQLFKCQSKGKFYRELRWPVERMGQLIKQNCRHADTMKGQKKTSGLNKTADMAGVDMDPELARSLFEEGATLVLLGVPEGTELGMDYKSWQVGPRFRGVKMIPPGLHFLHYSSVDTQSGVEMGPKMGLFLYLQAREVLLAQWNQKEEDLDFSASQNLEEISRVKAGLRELDPFLGPYPYETMRKWVSLTDKLTQEVASSLQPLSGRIMAFSDVVPELHLTHTKDREEHNLPRNDTECQSMREGLERLPRMKLRPGTEIRFSDIPKQTYPEGATPAQITQCSIDLSYALDCLLEKQYKQEPLHVLGELQFAFVCFLIGNVYEGFEHWKRLLTLLCRAETAMHKRCDLYLGLIAVLYHQLGEIPPDFFVDIVSQDNFLTSTLQEFFQFATGPGVDGTLRKRAEKFKAHLTKKFRWNFEVDPDDCAPVVVELPEGVTLE
;
A
#
# COMPACT_ATOMS: atom_id res chain seq x y z
N MET A 1 15.41 21.89 -11.96
CA MET A 1 15.43 22.73 -10.73
C MET A 1 14.86 21.88 -9.61
N CYS A 2 15.69 21.42 -8.67
CA CYS A 2 15.23 20.60 -7.55
C CYS A 2 14.43 21.49 -6.58
N VAL A 3 13.11 21.37 -6.63
CA VAL A 3 12.23 21.93 -5.62
C VAL A 3 12.31 20.99 -4.43
N SER A 4 12.86 21.46 -3.31
CA SER A 4 12.90 20.67 -2.05
C SER A 4 11.50 20.13 -1.73
N ARG A 5 11.43 18.91 -1.20
CA ARG A 5 10.19 18.26 -0.73
C ARG A 5 9.35 19.19 0.17
N TYR A 6 10.01 20.08 0.92
CA TYR A 6 9.40 21.15 1.69
C TYR A 6 8.66 22.20 0.83
N LEU A 7 9.26 22.65 -0.26
CA LEU A 7 8.63 23.56 -1.23
C LEU A 7 7.53 22.86 -2.03
N LEU A 8 7.63 21.55 -2.30
CA LEU A 8 6.57 20.79 -2.96
C LEU A 8 5.35 20.62 -2.04
N CYS A 9 5.55 20.29 -0.75
CA CYS A 9 4.48 20.30 0.25
C CYS A 9 3.87 21.69 0.45
N LEU A 10 4.71 22.74 0.56
CA LEU A 10 4.20 24.11 0.64
C LEU A 10 3.42 24.48 -0.62
N PHE A 11 3.88 24.07 -1.80
CA PHE A 11 3.23 24.35 -3.07
C PHE A 11 1.90 23.60 -3.21
N VAL A 12 1.84 22.32 -2.85
CA VAL A 12 0.59 21.54 -2.85
C VAL A 12 -0.41 22.10 -1.85
N VAL A 13 0.03 22.45 -0.63
CA VAL A 13 -0.85 23.07 0.39
C VAL A 13 -1.26 24.48 -0.03
N THR A 14 -0.38 25.26 -0.66
CA THR A 14 -0.69 26.61 -1.15
C THR A 14 -1.61 26.55 -2.37
N VAL A 15 -1.45 25.60 -3.29
CA VAL A 15 -2.36 25.35 -4.42
C VAL A 15 -3.72 24.90 -3.90
N PHE A 16 -3.77 23.99 -2.92
CA PHE A 16 -5.01 23.57 -2.27
C PHE A 16 -5.73 24.75 -1.58
N LEU A 17 -4.99 25.64 -0.90
CA LEU A 17 -5.52 26.84 -0.25
C LEU A 17 -5.88 27.96 -1.25
N VAL A 18 -5.17 28.10 -2.36
CA VAL A 18 -5.46 29.07 -3.45
C VAL A 18 -6.67 28.62 -4.26
N SER A 19 -6.85 27.31 -4.51
CA SER A 19 -8.04 26.75 -5.14
C SER A 19 -9.31 26.90 -4.29
N ILE A 20 -9.17 26.89 -2.96
CA ILE A 20 -10.28 27.17 -2.02
C ILE A 20 -10.60 28.68 -1.96
N THR A 21 -9.61 29.55 -2.16
CA THR A 21 -9.77 31.02 -2.00
C THR A 21 -10.14 31.76 -3.30
N TYR A 22 -9.86 31.20 -4.48
CA TYR A 22 -10.01 31.92 -5.76
C TYR A 22 -11.06 31.35 -6.73
N SER A 23 -12.14 30.73 -6.24
CA SER A 23 -13.29 30.43 -7.09
C SER A 23 -14.58 31.06 -6.57
N ARG A 24 -15.07 32.05 -7.32
CA ARG A 24 -16.51 32.37 -7.39
C ARG A 24 -17.26 31.41 -8.32
N GLY A 25 -16.77 30.18 -8.50
CA GLY A 25 -17.38 29.20 -9.40
C GLY A 25 -16.89 27.78 -9.17
N LYS A 26 -17.83 26.89 -8.82
CA LYS A 26 -17.82 25.42 -8.93
C LYS A 26 -16.46 24.78 -9.28
N CYS A 27 -15.57 24.58 -8.31
CA CYS A 27 -14.48 23.61 -8.44
C CYS A 27 -14.97 22.21 -8.04
N ASN A 28 -14.72 21.20 -8.88
CA ASN A 28 -14.99 19.80 -8.56
C ASN A 28 -13.79 19.20 -7.80
N TYR A 29 -13.90 19.13 -6.48
CA TYR A 29 -12.84 18.60 -5.60
C TYR A 29 -12.46 17.15 -5.90
N SER A 30 -13.31 16.39 -6.58
CA SER A 30 -13.05 15.01 -7.04
C SER A 30 -11.85 14.93 -7.97
N GLU A 31 -11.65 15.88 -8.89
CA GLU A 31 -10.54 15.86 -9.85
C GLU A 31 -9.20 16.16 -9.17
N ILE A 32 -9.19 17.09 -8.21
CA ILE A 32 -7.99 17.47 -7.46
C ILE A 32 -7.59 16.32 -6.52
N LEU A 33 -8.55 15.74 -5.78
CA LEU A 33 -8.28 14.58 -4.93
C LEU A 33 -7.83 13.38 -5.77
N SER A 34 -8.42 13.15 -6.95
CA SER A 34 -7.95 12.11 -7.87
C SER A 34 -6.53 12.37 -8.38
N SER A 35 -6.17 13.62 -8.66
CA SER A 35 -4.85 13.99 -9.21
C SER A 35 -3.71 13.91 -8.19
N TYR A 36 -4.02 14.08 -6.91
CA TYR A 36 -3.03 14.09 -5.82
C TYR A 36 -3.21 12.92 -4.83
N LYS A 37 -4.11 11.97 -5.12
CA LYS A 37 -4.46 10.84 -4.25
C LYS A 37 -3.23 10.02 -3.86
N GLU A 38 -2.37 9.74 -4.83
CA GLU A 38 -1.13 8.96 -4.64
C GLU A 38 -0.16 9.68 -3.72
N LEU A 39 0.01 10.99 -3.91
CA LEU A 39 0.90 11.82 -3.09
C LEU A 39 0.41 11.91 -1.63
N ILE A 40 -0.91 12.05 -1.44
CA ILE A 40 -1.55 12.09 -0.12
C ILE A 40 -1.39 10.73 0.57
N PHE A 41 -1.64 9.63 -0.14
CA PHE A 41 -1.51 8.28 0.39
C PHE A 41 -0.06 7.93 0.79
N ILE A 42 0.92 8.29 -0.04
CA ILE A 42 2.35 8.11 0.24
C ILE A 42 2.76 8.89 1.50
N GLU A 43 2.33 10.14 1.66
CA GLU A 43 2.65 10.93 2.85
C GLU A 43 1.95 10.39 4.12
N LEU A 44 0.76 9.79 4.01
CA LEU A 44 0.08 9.14 5.13
C LEU A 44 0.74 7.82 5.56
N LEU A 45 1.25 7.03 4.60
CA LEU A 45 2.05 5.83 4.89
C LEU A 45 3.40 6.20 5.52
N ASN A 46 4.04 7.28 5.05
CA ASN A 46 5.30 7.80 5.59
C ASN A 46 5.18 8.37 7.00
N LEU A 47 3.97 8.74 7.46
CA LEU A 47 3.70 9.16 8.84
C LEU A 47 3.73 8.00 9.85
N ASN A 48 4.01 6.77 9.41
CA ASN A 48 4.29 5.60 10.25
C ASN A 48 3.20 5.29 11.30
N MET A 49 1.95 5.19 10.85
CA MET A 49 0.83 4.70 11.67
C MET A 49 0.72 3.16 11.71
N THR A 50 1.71 2.42 11.19
CA THR A 50 1.68 0.95 11.06
C THR A 50 2.67 0.21 11.98
N GLY A 51 3.22 0.89 12.99
CA GLY A 51 4.02 0.21 14.02
C GLY A 51 3.19 -0.77 14.88
N PRO A 52 3.74 -1.92 15.31
CA PRO A 52 3.03 -2.85 16.19
C PRO A 52 2.70 -2.19 17.54
N TYR A 53 1.45 -2.32 17.96
CA TYR A 53 0.85 -1.70 19.16
C TYR A 53 1.45 -2.18 20.52
N SER A 54 2.55 -2.96 20.52
CA SER A 54 3.10 -3.60 21.73
C SER A 54 4.43 -3.03 22.23
N ALA A 55 5.00 -1.98 21.62
CA ALA A 55 6.27 -1.39 22.06
C ALA A 55 6.17 -0.02 22.75
N TYR A 56 4.96 0.51 22.98
CA TYR A 56 4.79 1.67 23.86
C TYR A 56 4.90 1.24 25.33
N LYS A 57 6.14 1.07 25.80
CA LYS A 57 6.42 1.17 27.24
C LYS A 57 5.90 2.53 27.70
N GLN A 58 5.08 2.53 28.75
CA GLN A 58 4.63 3.71 29.49
C GLN A 58 5.80 4.65 29.80
N ASN A 59 6.01 5.61 28.90
CA ASN A 59 6.75 6.85 29.11
C ASN A 59 6.55 7.69 27.85
N ASP A 60 5.38 8.32 27.81
CA ASP A 60 4.95 9.26 26.78
C ASP A 60 6.03 10.31 26.50
N ARG A 61 6.55 10.33 25.26
CA ARG A 61 7.21 11.51 24.71
C ARG A 61 6.28 12.14 23.68
N CYS A 62 5.93 13.39 23.93
CA CYS A 62 5.18 14.25 23.03
C CYS A 62 5.82 14.25 21.62
N PRO A 63 5.06 14.47 20.52
CA PRO A 63 5.60 14.52 19.16
C PRO A 63 6.78 15.50 19.05
N SER A 64 7.73 15.21 18.16
CA SER A 64 8.94 16.02 17.98
C SER A 64 8.61 17.50 17.75
N GLY A 65 9.53 18.40 18.11
CA GLY A 65 9.33 19.86 17.98
C GLY A 65 8.94 20.30 16.56
N LYS A 66 9.33 19.54 15.54
CA LYS A 66 8.91 19.73 14.14
C LYS A 66 7.42 19.42 13.92
N ILE A 67 6.92 18.31 14.47
CA ILE A 67 5.50 17.93 14.38
C ILE A 67 4.61 18.91 15.15
N GLN A 68 5.07 19.36 16.33
CA GLN A 68 4.36 20.39 17.08
C GLN A 68 4.33 21.74 16.36
N HIS A 69 5.40 22.09 15.64
CA HIS A 69 5.45 23.30 14.84
C HIS A 69 4.49 23.23 13.65
N ILE A 70 4.43 22.09 12.95
CA ILE A 70 3.51 21.83 11.83
C ILE A 70 2.06 21.92 12.31
N LEU A 71 1.70 21.22 13.39
CA LEU A 71 0.34 21.24 13.95
C LEU A 71 -0.07 22.64 14.44
N ARG A 72 0.85 23.41 15.04
CA ARG A 72 0.60 24.80 15.44
C ARG A 72 0.49 25.75 14.25
N SER A 73 1.23 25.51 13.17
CA SER A 73 1.19 26.31 11.94
C SER A 73 -0.11 26.08 11.17
N ILE A 74 -0.53 24.81 11.04
CA ILE A 74 -1.84 24.42 10.51
C ILE A 74 -2.94 25.10 11.33
N TYR A 75 -2.94 24.93 12.66
CA TYR A 75 -3.94 25.54 13.55
C TYR A 75 -3.99 27.07 13.46
N ARG A 76 -2.83 27.77 13.43
CA ARG A 76 -2.78 29.23 13.29
C ARG A 76 -3.29 29.71 11.94
N MET A 77 -2.96 29.03 10.85
CA MET A 77 -3.51 29.33 9.54
C MET A 77 -5.03 29.15 9.53
N THR A 78 -5.54 28.05 10.10
CA THR A 78 -6.99 27.83 10.21
C THR A 78 -7.70 28.91 11.04
N GLN A 79 -7.07 29.47 12.09
CA GLN A 79 -7.62 30.60 12.85
C GLN A 79 -7.56 31.95 12.11
N LEU A 80 -6.51 32.20 11.31
CA LEU A 80 -6.41 33.40 10.47
C LEU A 80 -7.52 33.44 9.40
N PHE A 81 -7.86 32.28 8.81
CA PHE A 81 -8.98 32.16 7.85
C PHE A 81 -10.37 32.22 8.52
N LYS A 82 -10.45 31.92 9.84
CA LYS A 82 -11.67 32.09 10.68
C LYS A 82 -12.06 33.56 10.88
N CYS A 83 -11.11 34.49 10.80
CA CYS A 83 -11.38 35.93 10.88
C CYS A 83 -11.84 36.56 9.56
N GLN A 84 -11.68 35.87 8.42
CA GLN A 84 -11.98 36.43 7.08
C GLN A 84 -13.26 35.88 6.44
N SER A 85 -13.83 34.78 6.94
CA SER A 85 -15.05 34.16 6.39
C SER A 85 -16.29 34.47 7.24
N LYS A 86 -17.22 35.29 6.71
CA LYS A 86 -18.58 35.44 7.25
C LYS A 86 -19.56 34.70 6.33
N GLY A 87 -20.09 33.54 6.75
CA GLY A 87 -21.09 32.79 5.99
C GLY A 87 -21.22 31.31 6.37
N LYS A 88 -22.14 30.60 5.68
CA LYS A 88 -22.59 29.20 5.93
C LYS A 88 -21.45 28.17 6.10
N PHE A 89 -20.31 28.40 5.44
CA PHE A 89 -19.04 27.64 5.56
C PHE A 89 -18.46 27.61 6.99
N TYR A 90 -18.84 28.54 7.86
CA TYR A 90 -18.42 28.62 9.26
C TYR A 90 -18.88 27.42 10.11
N ARG A 91 -19.97 26.73 9.75
CA ARG A 91 -20.54 25.64 10.59
C ARG A 91 -19.85 24.29 10.37
N GLU A 92 -19.43 23.96 9.16
CA GLU A 92 -18.87 22.63 8.82
C GLU A 92 -17.43 22.45 9.31
N LEU A 93 -16.60 23.50 9.27
CA LEU A 93 -15.21 23.45 9.73
C LEU A 93 -15.04 23.75 11.23
N ARG A 94 -16.08 24.24 11.91
CA ARG A 94 -15.99 24.62 13.33
C ARG A 94 -15.73 23.41 14.23
N TRP A 95 -16.45 22.32 13.98
CA TRP A 95 -16.39 21.13 14.83
C TRP A 95 -15.07 20.35 14.70
N PRO A 96 -14.53 20.07 13.50
CA PRO A 96 -13.21 19.46 13.34
C PRO A 96 -12.07 20.29 13.97
N VAL A 97 -12.14 21.62 13.83
CA VAL A 97 -11.11 22.54 14.35
C VAL A 97 -11.18 22.70 15.87
N GLU A 98 -12.39 22.75 16.45
CA GLU A 98 -12.57 22.75 17.91
C GLU A 98 -12.15 21.42 18.53
N ARG A 99 -12.42 20.29 17.86
CA ARG A 99 -12.04 18.94 18.29
C ARG A 99 -10.51 18.72 18.22
N MET A 100 -9.85 19.15 17.14
CA MET A 100 -8.38 19.20 17.06
C MET A 100 -7.77 20.08 18.15
N GLY A 101 -8.35 21.26 18.43
CA GLY A 101 -7.89 22.14 19.50
C GLY A 101 -8.04 21.54 20.90
N GLN A 102 -9.10 20.76 21.14
CA GLN A 102 -9.31 20.03 22.39
C GLN A 102 -8.36 18.84 22.54
N LEU A 103 -8.14 18.05 21.49
CA LEU A 103 -7.17 16.95 21.44
C LEU A 103 -5.74 17.45 21.73
N ILE A 104 -5.34 18.57 21.12
CA ILE A 104 -4.04 19.21 21.38
C ILE A 104 -3.94 19.69 22.84
N LYS A 105 -5.02 20.26 23.42
CA LYS A 105 -5.03 20.75 24.80
C LYS A 105 -5.10 19.64 25.85
N GLN A 106 -5.86 18.57 25.62
CA GLN A 106 -5.96 17.42 26.52
C GLN A 106 -4.63 16.65 26.57
N ASN A 107 -4.01 16.40 25.42
CA ASN A 107 -2.74 15.66 25.34
C ASN A 107 -1.52 16.48 25.80
N CYS A 108 -1.63 17.81 25.95
CA CYS A 108 -0.54 18.66 26.45
C CYS A 108 -0.69 19.10 27.92
N ARG A 109 -1.89 19.09 28.53
CA ARG A 109 -2.12 19.62 29.90
C ARG A 109 -1.71 18.66 31.04
N HIS A 110 -1.58 17.37 30.78
CA HIS A 110 -1.12 16.40 31.80
C HIS A 110 0.38 16.51 32.11
N ALA A 111 1.16 17.26 31.33
CA ALA A 111 2.60 17.39 31.51
C ALA A 111 3.02 18.54 32.46
N ASP A 112 2.17 19.54 32.69
CA ASP A 112 2.53 20.74 33.47
C ASP A 112 2.29 20.57 34.99
N THR A 113 1.51 19.58 35.42
CA THR A 113 1.21 19.34 36.84
C THR A 113 2.17 18.38 37.54
N MET A 114 3.09 17.74 36.82
CA MET A 114 4.04 16.74 37.35
C MET A 114 5.49 17.24 37.39
N LYS A 115 5.73 18.56 37.43
CA LYS A 115 7.09 19.16 37.53
C LYS A 115 7.51 19.53 38.95
N GLY A 116 6.93 18.89 39.96
CA GLY A 116 7.19 19.19 41.36
C GLY A 116 7.39 17.97 42.24
N GLN A 117 8.33 17.07 41.92
CA GLN A 117 9.04 16.23 42.91
C GLN A 117 10.11 15.35 42.24
N LYS A 118 11.39 15.71 42.41
CA LYS A 118 12.52 14.77 42.28
C LYS A 118 12.66 14.05 43.62
N LYS A 119 12.79 12.71 43.61
CA LYS A 119 13.75 11.98 44.48
C LYS A 119 13.90 10.50 44.11
N THR A 120 15.14 10.17 43.71
CA THR A 120 16.00 9.04 44.10
C THR A 120 15.61 7.57 43.87
N SER A 121 16.66 6.80 43.55
CA SER A 121 16.82 5.34 43.35
C SER A 121 16.52 4.91 41.90
N GLY A 122 17.42 4.30 41.13
CA GLY A 122 18.64 3.57 41.46
C GLY A 122 18.44 2.11 41.13
N LEU A 123 18.58 1.72 39.86
CA LEU A 123 18.91 0.36 39.42
C LEU A 123 19.17 0.33 37.91
N ASN A 124 20.43 0.04 37.56
CA ASN A 124 20.86 -0.27 36.22
C ASN A 124 20.08 -1.48 35.69
N LYS A 125 19.41 -1.32 34.55
CA LYS A 125 19.10 -2.42 33.64
C LYS A 125 19.46 -1.98 32.23
N THR A 126 20.60 -2.46 31.79
CA THR A 126 20.93 -2.62 30.37
C THR A 126 19.77 -3.31 29.68
N ALA A 127 19.17 -2.65 28.69
CA ALA A 127 18.12 -3.24 27.89
C ALA A 127 18.78 -4.25 26.94
N ASP A 128 18.50 -5.53 27.16
CA ASP A 128 18.75 -6.61 26.23
C ASP A 128 18.15 -6.28 24.87
N MET A 129 18.99 -6.27 23.83
CA MET A 129 18.54 -6.61 22.49
C MET A 129 18.20 -8.10 22.51
N ALA A 130 16.93 -8.43 22.70
CA ALA A 130 16.47 -9.81 22.62
C ALA A 130 16.67 -10.33 21.19
N GLY A 131 17.82 -10.98 20.96
CA GLY A 131 17.96 -11.96 19.90
C GLY A 131 16.92 -13.06 20.12
N VAL A 132 16.34 -13.55 19.04
CA VAL A 132 15.46 -14.73 19.10
C VAL A 132 16.26 -15.85 19.75
N ASP A 133 15.76 -16.38 20.87
CA ASP A 133 16.34 -17.53 21.56
C ASP A 133 16.09 -18.78 20.71
N MET A 134 16.93 -18.94 19.67
CA MET A 134 16.90 -20.06 18.75
C MET A 134 17.89 -21.11 19.26
N ASP A 135 17.42 -22.36 19.31
CA ASP A 135 18.26 -23.49 19.68
C ASP A 135 19.55 -23.53 18.82
N PRO A 136 20.75 -23.64 19.44
CA PRO A 136 22.01 -23.61 18.70
C PRO A 136 22.22 -24.75 17.70
N GLU A 137 21.58 -25.91 17.88
CA GLU A 137 21.61 -26.99 16.88
C GLU A 137 20.76 -26.63 15.67
N LEU A 138 19.54 -26.15 15.91
CA LEU A 138 18.67 -25.64 14.86
C LEU A 138 19.34 -24.50 14.07
N ALA A 139 19.96 -23.53 14.74
CA ALA A 139 20.65 -22.42 14.08
C ALA A 139 21.78 -22.90 13.16
N ARG A 140 22.57 -23.90 13.59
CA ARG A 140 23.61 -24.51 12.74
C ARG A 140 23.02 -25.21 11.52
N SER A 141 21.94 -25.98 11.70
CA SER A 141 21.25 -26.64 10.58
C SER A 141 20.68 -25.63 9.59
N LEU A 142 20.03 -24.56 10.07
CA LEU A 142 19.49 -23.50 9.23
C LEU A 142 20.57 -22.70 8.50
N PHE A 143 21.75 -22.53 9.11
CA PHE A 143 22.88 -21.89 8.46
C PHE A 143 23.42 -22.73 7.29
N GLU A 144 23.44 -24.06 7.45
CA GLU A 144 23.93 -24.98 6.43
C GLU A 144 22.92 -25.22 5.31
N GLU A 145 21.62 -25.29 5.62
CA GLU A 145 20.55 -25.61 4.67
C GLU A 145 19.91 -24.36 4.03
N GLY A 146 19.87 -23.25 4.75
CA GLY A 146 19.24 -22.01 4.30
C GLY A 146 20.03 -21.33 3.20
N ALA A 147 19.34 -20.55 2.38
CA ALA A 147 19.97 -19.62 1.47
C ALA A 147 20.62 -18.46 2.24
N THR A 148 21.60 -17.82 1.60
CA THR A 148 22.26 -16.62 2.11
C THR A 148 22.28 -15.54 1.05
N LEU A 149 21.81 -14.36 1.42
CA LEU A 149 21.90 -13.14 0.62
C LEU A 149 23.06 -12.30 1.17
N VAL A 150 24.13 -12.13 0.40
CA VAL A 150 25.27 -11.27 0.74
C VAL A 150 25.13 -9.95 0.01
N LEU A 151 25.09 -8.87 0.79
CA LEU A 151 24.89 -7.50 0.33
C LEU A 151 26.15 -6.68 0.61
N LEU A 152 26.80 -6.22 -0.44
CA LEU A 152 28.08 -5.50 -0.36
C LEU A 152 27.86 -4.01 -0.63
N GLY A 153 28.49 -3.16 0.17
CA GLY A 153 28.49 -1.71 -0.04
C GLY A 153 27.18 -0.98 0.23
N VAL A 154 26.19 -1.64 0.86
CA VAL A 154 24.93 -0.97 1.23
C VAL A 154 25.22 0.13 2.26
N PRO A 155 24.78 1.38 2.05
CA PRO A 155 25.03 2.48 2.96
C PRO A 155 24.45 2.26 4.36
N GLU A 156 25.21 2.58 5.40
CA GLU A 156 24.74 2.56 6.79
C GLU A 156 23.55 3.51 6.97
N GLY A 157 22.48 3.03 7.61
CA GLY A 157 21.22 3.76 7.79
C GLY A 157 20.16 3.45 6.74
N THR A 158 20.52 2.80 5.62
CA THR A 158 19.54 2.29 4.64
C THR A 158 18.54 1.39 5.35
N GLU A 159 17.25 1.60 5.12
CA GLU A 159 16.24 0.63 5.57
C GLU A 159 16.31 -0.56 4.62
N LEU A 160 16.50 -1.76 5.16
CA LEU A 160 16.47 -3.01 4.43
C LEU A 160 15.45 -3.93 5.09
N GLY A 161 14.61 -4.57 4.30
CA GLY A 161 13.68 -5.57 4.78
C GLY A 161 13.66 -6.82 3.93
N MET A 162 13.32 -7.91 4.60
CA MET A 162 13.07 -9.19 3.98
C MET A 162 11.72 -9.68 4.50
N ASP A 163 10.82 -9.91 3.55
CA ASP A 163 9.43 -10.22 3.79
C ASP A 163 8.78 -9.16 4.69
N TYR A 164 8.28 -9.56 5.86
CA TYR A 164 7.49 -8.69 6.73
C TYR A 164 8.34 -7.81 7.67
N LYS A 165 9.66 -8.06 7.78
CA LYS A 165 10.51 -7.34 8.74
C LYS A 165 11.50 -6.44 8.02
N SER A 166 11.68 -5.23 8.55
CA SER A 166 12.73 -4.30 8.13
C SER A 166 13.63 -3.90 9.31
N TRP A 167 14.83 -3.48 8.97
CA TRP A 167 15.88 -3.03 9.88
C TRP A 167 16.64 -1.87 9.25
N GLN A 168 17.35 -1.11 10.07
CA GLN A 168 18.36 -0.18 9.58
C GLN A 168 19.69 -0.91 9.43
N VAL A 169 20.31 -0.77 8.26
CA VAL A 169 21.62 -1.35 7.96
C VAL A 169 22.67 -0.71 8.85
N GLY A 170 23.36 -1.54 9.65
CA GLY A 170 24.48 -1.12 10.48
C GLY A 170 25.84 -1.19 9.75
N PRO A 171 26.92 -0.65 10.35
CA PRO A 171 28.23 -0.52 9.68
C PRO A 171 28.86 -1.86 9.28
N ARG A 172 28.57 -2.89 10.06
CA ARG A 172 29.08 -4.26 9.88
C ARG A 172 28.13 -5.16 9.09
N PHE A 173 26.93 -4.71 8.79
CA PHE A 173 25.95 -5.57 8.12
C PHE A 173 26.41 -5.87 6.68
N ARG A 174 26.30 -7.15 6.30
CA ARG A 174 26.69 -7.65 4.97
C ARG A 174 25.66 -8.60 4.37
N GLY A 175 24.44 -8.65 4.91
CA GLY A 175 23.35 -9.45 4.34
C GLY A 175 22.60 -10.33 5.34
N VAL A 176 21.82 -11.28 4.81
CA VAL A 176 20.88 -12.13 5.56
C VAL A 176 21.21 -13.60 5.33
N LYS A 177 21.27 -14.39 6.40
CA LYS A 177 21.52 -15.84 6.39
C LYS A 177 20.29 -16.62 6.86
N MET A 178 20.35 -17.95 6.70
CA MET A 178 19.30 -18.86 7.16
C MET A 178 17.96 -18.57 6.48
N ILE A 179 17.96 -18.16 5.21
CA ILE A 179 16.73 -17.86 4.50
C ILE A 179 16.12 -19.20 4.05
N PRO A 180 14.87 -19.53 4.43
CA PRO A 180 14.25 -20.76 3.99
C PRO A 180 14.10 -20.78 2.45
N PRO A 181 14.07 -21.97 1.81
CA PRO A 181 13.80 -22.05 0.38
C PRO A 181 12.38 -21.58 0.06
N GLY A 182 12.21 -20.94 -1.10
CA GLY A 182 10.93 -20.47 -1.61
C GLY A 182 10.93 -18.99 -1.97
N LEU A 183 9.73 -18.42 -2.07
CA LEU A 183 9.51 -17.04 -2.45
C LEU A 183 9.78 -16.09 -1.27
N HIS A 184 10.50 -15.01 -1.53
CA HIS A 184 10.80 -13.94 -0.59
C HIS A 184 10.64 -12.57 -1.26
N PHE A 185 10.35 -11.53 -0.47
CA PHE A 185 10.31 -10.16 -0.95
C PHE A 185 11.41 -9.35 -0.26
N LEU A 186 12.46 -9.02 -1.01
CA LEU A 186 13.52 -8.12 -0.56
C LEU A 186 13.07 -6.69 -0.85
N HIS A 187 13.16 -5.80 0.13
CA HIS A 187 12.83 -4.38 -0.04
C HIS A 187 13.82 -3.49 0.69
N TYR A 188 14.00 -2.26 0.21
CA TYR A 188 14.88 -1.28 0.83
C TYR A 188 14.48 0.14 0.47
N SER A 189 14.88 1.07 1.33
CA SER A 189 14.81 2.51 1.11
C SER A 189 16.19 3.10 1.37
N SER A 190 16.85 3.57 0.30
CA SER A 190 18.17 4.19 0.37
C SER A 190 18.16 5.35 1.36
N VAL A 191 19.18 5.46 2.21
CA VAL A 191 19.34 6.61 3.09
C VAL A 191 20.04 7.75 2.35
N ASP A 192 19.59 8.98 2.59
CA ASP A 192 20.37 10.15 2.19
C ASP A 192 21.65 10.23 3.02
N THR A 193 22.77 9.90 2.39
CA THR A 193 24.10 9.93 3.01
C THR A 193 24.55 11.32 3.49
N GLN A 194 23.91 12.41 3.04
CA GLN A 194 24.24 13.77 3.45
C GLN A 194 23.52 14.18 4.74
N SER A 195 22.20 13.94 4.81
CA SER A 195 21.41 14.28 6.01
C SER A 195 21.36 13.17 7.05
N GLY A 196 21.51 11.91 6.65
CA GLY A 196 21.43 10.71 7.49
C GLY A 196 20.07 10.47 8.14
N VAL A 197 19.05 11.25 7.75
CA VAL A 197 17.73 11.26 8.40
C VAL A 197 16.60 10.97 7.41
N GLU A 198 16.77 11.34 6.14
CA GLU A 198 15.75 11.13 5.11
C GLU A 198 15.98 9.80 4.37
N MET A 199 14.88 9.07 4.13
CA MET A 199 14.88 7.85 3.34
C MET A 199 14.26 8.11 1.97
N GLY A 200 14.87 7.51 0.95
CA GLY A 200 14.38 7.47 -0.42
C GLY A 200 13.13 6.61 -0.57
N PRO A 201 12.51 6.65 -1.76
CA PRO A 201 11.37 5.80 -2.07
C PRO A 201 11.73 4.32 -1.88
N LYS A 202 10.74 3.54 -1.44
CA LYS A 202 10.93 2.09 -1.28
C LYS A 202 11.05 1.42 -2.65
N MET A 203 12.04 0.55 -2.75
CA MET A 203 12.23 -0.40 -3.83
C MET A 203 12.08 -1.81 -3.28
N GLY A 204 11.65 -2.73 -4.12
CA GLY A 204 11.61 -4.14 -3.77
C GLY A 204 11.68 -5.05 -4.97
N LEU A 205 11.89 -6.33 -4.70
CA LEU A 205 11.92 -7.40 -5.67
C LEU A 205 11.56 -8.73 -5.01
N PHE A 206 10.83 -9.55 -5.76
CA PHE A 206 10.59 -10.93 -5.42
C PHE A 206 11.79 -11.79 -5.84
N LEU A 207 12.26 -12.58 -4.89
CA LEU A 207 13.32 -13.57 -5.04
C LEU A 207 12.72 -14.96 -4.84
N TYR A 208 13.18 -15.93 -5.62
CA TYR A 208 12.88 -17.34 -5.36
C TYR A 208 14.18 -18.06 -5.07
N LEU A 209 14.34 -18.53 -3.84
CA LEU A 209 15.60 -19.05 -3.32
C LEU A 209 15.55 -20.57 -3.16
N GLN A 210 16.63 -21.23 -3.56
CA GLN A 210 16.84 -22.66 -3.36
C GLN A 210 17.58 -22.92 -2.05
N ALA A 211 17.49 -24.17 -1.56
CA ALA A 211 18.29 -24.59 -0.42
C ALA A 211 19.79 -24.40 -0.70
N ARG A 212 20.52 -23.84 0.28
CA ARG A 212 21.96 -23.58 0.23
C ARG A 212 22.44 -22.67 -0.90
N GLU A 213 21.52 -21.90 -1.49
CA GLU A 213 21.83 -20.90 -2.50
C GLU A 213 22.54 -19.69 -1.86
N VAL A 214 23.51 -19.12 -2.58
CA VAL A 214 24.16 -17.88 -2.17
C VAL A 214 23.89 -16.85 -3.26
N LEU A 215 23.17 -15.79 -2.92
CA LEU A 215 22.98 -14.62 -3.78
C LEU A 215 23.91 -13.50 -3.35
N LEU A 216 24.61 -12.92 -4.32
CA LEU A 216 25.50 -11.78 -4.13
C LEU A 216 24.92 -10.56 -4.82
N ALA A 217 24.78 -9.47 -4.06
CA ALA A 217 24.43 -8.19 -4.62
C ALA A 217 25.40 -7.11 -4.17
N GLN A 218 25.79 -6.26 -5.12
CA GLN A 218 26.64 -5.10 -4.88
C GLN A 218 25.79 -3.84 -4.99
N TRP A 219 25.86 -2.97 -3.99
CA TRP A 219 25.19 -1.68 -4.03
C TRP A 219 25.81 -0.78 -5.10
N ASN A 220 24.98 -0.27 -6.00
CA ASN A 220 25.35 0.73 -6.98
C ASN A 220 24.95 2.11 -6.47
N GLN A 221 25.95 2.90 -6.06
CA GLN A 221 25.74 4.22 -5.47
C GLN A 221 25.05 5.22 -6.43
N LYS A 222 25.22 5.05 -7.74
CA LYS A 222 24.67 5.97 -8.74
C LYS A 222 23.18 5.73 -8.99
N GLU A 223 22.80 4.46 -9.07
CA GLU A 223 21.42 4.03 -9.33
C GLU A 223 20.64 3.82 -8.02
N GLU A 224 21.31 3.89 -6.87
CA GLU A 224 20.76 3.61 -5.54
C GLU A 224 20.06 2.24 -5.47
N ASP A 225 20.69 1.24 -6.09
CA ASP A 225 20.10 -0.06 -6.36
C ASP A 225 21.07 -1.23 -6.09
N LEU A 226 20.53 -2.44 -5.91
CA LEU A 226 21.29 -3.67 -5.72
C LEU A 226 21.56 -4.37 -7.06
N ASP A 227 22.82 -4.39 -7.50
CA ASP A 227 23.25 -5.12 -8.68
C ASP A 227 23.54 -6.59 -8.34
N PHE A 228 22.78 -7.51 -8.94
CA PHE A 228 22.91 -8.96 -8.77
C PHE A 228 23.81 -9.62 -9.84
N SER A 229 24.49 -8.85 -10.69
CA SER A 229 25.39 -9.38 -11.73
C SER A 229 26.44 -10.35 -11.17
N ALA A 230 26.99 -10.07 -9.98
CA ALA A 230 27.92 -10.95 -9.28
C ALA A 230 27.35 -12.33 -8.94
N SER A 231 26.02 -12.44 -8.76
CA SER A 231 25.35 -13.73 -8.54
C SER A 231 25.40 -14.66 -9.76
N GLN A 232 25.64 -14.12 -10.95
CA GLN A 232 25.75 -14.90 -12.19
C GLN A 232 27.17 -15.47 -12.38
N ASN A 233 28.14 -15.05 -11.58
CA ASN A 233 29.53 -15.51 -11.65
C ASN A 233 29.79 -16.70 -10.71
N LEU A 234 29.82 -17.91 -11.25
CA LEU A 234 29.99 -19.15 -10.49
C LEU A 234 31.29 -19.22 -9.67
N GLU A 235 32.38 -18.63 -10.16
CA GLU A 235 33.67 -18.61 -9.42
C GLU A 235 33.58 -17.74 -8.17
N GLU A 236 32.92 -16.58 -8.30
CA GLU A 236 32.69 -15.65 -7.20
C GLU A 236 31.73 -16.23 -6.16
N ILE A 237 30.62 -16.85 -6.60
CA ILE A 237 29.72 -17.60 -5.71
C ILE A 237 30.49 -18.69 -4.96
N SER A 238 31.33 -19.46 -5.65
CA SER A 238 32.11 -20.55 -5.04
C SER A 238 33.09 -20.02 -3.99
N ARG A 239 33.75 -18.90 -4.27
CA ARG A 239 34.67 -18.23 -3.34
C ARG A 239 33.93 -17.75 -2.08
N VAL A 240 32.78 -17.08 -2.24
CA VAL A 240 31.99 -16.60 -1.10
C VAL A 240 31.42 -17.76 -0.29
N LYS A 241 30.96 -18.82 -0.94
CA LYS A 241 30.46 -20.04 -0.29
C LYS A 241 31.55 -20.73 0.55
N ALA A 242 32.79 -20.76 0.07
CA ALA A 242 33.92 -21.28 0.84
C ALA A 242 34.23 -20.43 2.09
N GLY A 243 34.07 -19.10 2.01
CA GLY A 243 34.29 -18.14 3.10
C GLY A 243 33.06 -17.86 3.98
N LEU A 244 31.93 -18.55 3.77
CA LEU A 244 30.64 -18.19 4.38
C LEU A 244 30.69 -18.18 5.93
N ARG A 245 31.46 -19.09 6.53
CA ARG A 245 31.66 -19.15 7.99
C ARG A 245 32.37 -17.92 8.55
N GLU A 246 33.27 -17.31 7.77
CA GLU A 246 33.96 -16.07 8.17
C GLU A 246 33.03 -14.85 8.04
N LEU A 247 32.06 -14.92 7.12
CA LEU A 247 31.02 -13.90 6.94
C LEU A 247 29.91 -13.98 7.99
N ASP A 248 29.73 -15.12 8.66
CA ASP A 248 28.64 -15.36 9.60
C ASP A 248 28.41 -14.26 10.66
N PRO A 249 29.45 -13.64 11.26
CA PRO A 249 29.28 -12.54 12.23
C PRO A 249 28.75 -11.22 11.64
N PHE A 250 28.69 -11.11 10.31
CA PHE A 250 28.24 -9.93 9.57
C PHE A 250 26.87 -10.13 8.91
N LEU A 251 26.30 -11.33 9.02
CA LEU A 251 25.02 -11.71 8.44
C LEU A 251 23.93 -11.78 9.52
N GLY A 252 22.82 -11.08 9.28
CA GLY A 252 21.64 -11.14 10.14
C GLY A 252 20.85 -12.44 9.90
N PRO A 253 20.33 -13.12 10.93
CA PRO A 253 19.46 -14.26 10.73
C PRO A 253 18.10 -13.83 10.13
N TYR A 254 17.55 -14.67 9.25
CA TYR A 254 16.18 -14.50 8.73
C TYR A 254 15.15 -14.45 9.89
N PRO A 255 14.11 -13.59 9.81
CA PRO A 255 13.16 -13.37 10.89
C PRO A 255 12.08 -14.45 10.95
N TYR A 256 12.43 -15.61 11.52
CA TYR A 256 11.54 -16.76 11.65
C TYR A 256 10.27 -16.48 12.47
N GLU A 257 10.26 -15.46 13.33
CA GLU A 257 9.08 -15.00 14.06
C GLU A 257 7.96 -14.49 13.15
N THR A 258 8.30 -13.97 11.97
CA THR A 258 7.34 -13.49 10.97
C THR A 258 7.13 -14.45 9.80
N MET A 259 7.88 -15.57 9.73
CA MET A 259 7.81 -16.54 8.63
C MET A 259 6.40 -17.07 8.40
N ARG A 260 5.68 -17.43 9.47
CA ARG A 260 4.30 -17.96 9.35
C ARG A 260 3.36 -16.95 8.72
N LYS A 261 3.54 -15.66 9.02
CA LYS A 261 2.76 -14.59 8.40
C LYS A 261 3.08 -14.48 6.93
N TRP A 262 4.38 -14.43 6.58
CA TRP A 262 4.83 -14.38 5.20
C TRP A 262 4.24 -15.50 4.37
N VAL A 263 4.40 -16.75 4.81
CA VAL A 263 3.84 -17.93 4.12
C VAL A 263 2.33 -17.82 3.95
N SER A 264 1.61 -17.31 4.97
CA SER A 264 0.14 -17.16 4.89
C SER A 264 -0.31 -16.07 3.91
N LEU A 265 0.56 -15.10 3.61
CA LEU A 265 0.30 -14.03 2.65
C LEU A 265 0.72 -14.38 1.22
N THR A 266 1.49 -15.45 1.03
CA THR A 266 2.08 -15.84 -0.26
C THR A 266 1.82 -17.30 -0.63
N ASP A 267 0.95 -18.03 0.08
CA ASP A 267 0.68 -19.46 -0.14
C ASP A 267 0.06 -19.81 -1.51
N LYS A 268 -0.49 -18.82 -2.22
CA LYS A 268 -1.00 -18.93 -3.60
C LYS A 268 -0.09 -18.30 -4.65
N LEU A 269 0.97 -17.60 -4.21
CA LEU A 269 1.90 -16.92 -5.10
C LEU A 269 3.06 -17.84 -5.47
N THR A 270 2.95 -18.48 -6.63
CA THR A 270 4.01 -19.36 -7.16
C THR A 270 5.15 -18.56 -7.78
N GLN A 271 6.29 -19.21 -8.04
CA GLN A 271 7.43 -18.59 -8.72
C GLN A 271 7.03 -18.07 -10.10
N GLU A 272 6.24 -18.83 -10.85
CA GLU A 272 5.79 -18.49 -12.19
C GLU A 272 4.90 -17.25 -12.17
N VAL A 273 3.93 -17.21 -11.24
CA VAL A 273 3.04 -16.05 -11.09
C VAL A 273 3.83 -14.83 -10.67
N ALA A 274 4.66 -14.91 -9.63
CA ALA A 274 5.49 -13.79 -9.17
C ALA A 274 6.42 -13.26 -10.28
N SER A 275 7.08 -14.16 -11.01
CA SER A 275 7.97 -13.79 -12.12
C SER A 275 7.21 -13.15 -13.26
N SER A 276 5.99 -13.62 -13.55
CA SER A 276 5.15 -13.08 -14.63
C SER A 276 4.62 -11.67 -14.32
N LEU A 277 4.31 -11.37 -13.06
CA LEU A 277 3.76 -10.09 -12.61
C LEU A 277 4.84 -9.02 -12.31
N GLN A 278 5.99 -9.42 -11.78
CA GLN A 278 7.09 -8.51 -11.45
C GLN A 278 7.59 -7.77 -12.70
N PRO A 279 7.95 -6.46 -12.64
CA PRO A 279 8.47 -5.71 -13.78
C PRO A 279 9.67 -6.38 -14.49
N LEU A 280 9.91 -6.06 -15.77
CA LEU A 280 11.04 -6.65 -16.52
C LEU A 280 12.39 -6.18 -15.97
N SER A 281 12.43 -5.00 -15.38
CA SER A 281 13.56 -4.50 -14.59
C SER A 281 13.85 -5.34 -13.35
N GLY A 282 12.89 -6.16 -12.92
CA GLY A 282 12.94 -6.88 -11.65
C GLY A 282 12.76 -5.97 -10.42
N ARG A 283 12.34 -4.71 -10.59
CA ARG A 283 12.17 -3.74 -9.50
C ARG A 283 10.74 -3.25 -9.39
N ILE A 284 10.18 -3.40 -8.20
CA ILE A 284 8.89 -2.88 -7.78
C ILE A 284 9.15 -1.62 -6.96
N MET A 285 8.67 -0.47 -7.44
CA MET A 285 8.97 0.83 -6.86
C MET A 285 7.70 1.45 -6.27
N ALA A 286 7.84 2.15 -5.15
CA ALA A 286 6.75 2.91 -4.52
C ALA A 286 6.29 4.13 -5.35
N PHE A 287 6.92 4.38 -6.50
CA PHE A 287 6.58 5.44 -7.44
C PHE A 287 6.65 4.93 -8.87
N SER A 288 5.88 5.57 -9.75
CA SER A 288 5.89 5.30 -11.18
C SER A 288 7.10 5.96 -11.84
N ASP A 289 7.99 5.16 -12.43
CA ASP A 289 9.08 5.69 -13.27
C ASP A 289 8.51 6.07 -14.64
N VAL A 290 8.36 7.38 -14.83
CA VAL A 290 7.75 7.95 -16.02
C VAL A 290 8.75 8.72 -16.87
N VAL A 291 8.61 8.56 -18.19
CA VAL A 291 9.38 9.28 -19.20
C VAL A 291 8.43 10.10 -20.08
N PRO A 292 8.87 11.26 -20.59
CA PRO A 292 8.04 12.03 -21.50
C PRO A 292 7.82 11.25 -22.81
N GLU A 293 6.60 11.29 -23.34
CA GLU A 293 6.28 10.70 -24.66
C GLU A 293 7.06 11.38 -25.79
N LEU A 294 7.23 12.71 -25.66
CA LEU A 294 7.99 13.56 -26.57
C LEU A 294 9.06 14.31 -25.77
N HIS A 295 10.30 14.26 -26.23
CA HIS A 295 11.41 14.98 -25.61
C HIS A 295 11.40 16.46 -26.00
N LEU A 296 10.54 17.23 -25.33
CA LEU A 296 10.35 18.66 -25.58
C LEU A 296 11.17 19.50 -24.58
N THR A 297 12.49 19.39 -24.64
CA THR A 297 13.40 19.99 -23.65
C THR A 297 13.51 21.51 -23.85
N HIS A 298 13.41 21.96 -25.10
CA HIS A 298 13.49 23.35 -25.49
C HIS A 298 12.19 23.83 -26.13
N THR A 299 11.96 25.15 -26.07
CA THR A 299 10.78 25.77 -26.72
C THR A 299 10.73 25.49 -28.22
N LYS A 300 11.90 25.38 -28.87
CA LYS A 300 12.06 25.09 -30.30
C LYS A 300 11.46 23.74 -30.68
N ASP A 301 11.71 22.73 -29.87
CA ASP A 301 11.18 21.36 -30.05
C ASP A 301 9.64 21.39 -30.12
N ARG A 302 8.99 22.25 -29.32
CA ARG A 302 7.53 22.39 -29.34
C ARG A 302 7.03 23.02 -30.65
N GLU A 303 7.74 24.02 -31.17
CA GLU A 303 7.41 24.65 -32.45
C GLU A 303 7.53 23.64 -33.61
N GLU A 304 8.58 22.82 -33.62
CA GLU A 304 8.78 21.74 -34.61
C GLU A 304 7.63 20.71 -34.58
N HIS A 305 7.07 20.46 -33.39
CA HIS A 305 5.92 19.58 -33.19
C HIS A 305 4.55 20.26 -33.38
N ASN A 306 4.51 21.52 -33.83
CA ASN A 306 3.28 22.34 -33.93
C ASN A 306 2.50 22.45 -32.61
N LEU A 307 3.21 22.44 -31.48
CA LEU A 307 2.62 22.56 -30.14
C LEU A 307 2.72 24.00 -29.61
N PRO A 308 1.77 24.45 -28.79
CA PRO A 308 1.82 25.78 -28.20
C PRO A 308 3.05 25.95 -27.31
N ARG A 309 3.70 27.12 -27.40
CA ARG A 309 4.86 27.46 -26.56
C ARG A 309 4.44 27.67 -25.10
N ASN A 310 5.30 27.26 -24.18
CA ASN A 310 5.05 27.37 -22.74
C ASN A 310 5.28 28.78 -22.17
N ASP A 311 5.86 29.70 -22.94
CA ASP A 311 6.13 31.08 -22.54
C ASP A 311 4.98 32.06 -22.86
N THR A 312 3.86 31.54 -23.36
CA THR A 312 2.62 32.30 -23.54
C THR A 312 1.64 31.96 -22.43
N GLU A 313 0.89 32.95 -21.95
CA GLU A 313 -0.16 32.73 -20.95
C GLU A 313 -1.26 31.84 -21.53
N CYS A 314 -1.75 30.88 -20.72
CA CYS A 314 -2.84 30.00 -21.13
C CYS A 314 -4.17 30.76 -21.03
N GLN A 315 -5.00 30.68 -22.07
CA GLN A 315 -6.32 31.31 -22.09
C GLN A 315 -7.37 30.51 -21.31
N SER A 316 -7.08 29.22 -21.04
CA SER A 316 -7.94 28.34 -20.25
C SER A 316 -7.14 27.26 -19.51
N MET A 317 -7.75 26.67 -18.49
CA MET A 317 -7.19 25.51 -17.79
C MET A 317 -6.99 24.31 -18.72
N ARG A 318 -7.95 24.06 -19.63
CA ARG A 318 -7.88 22.97 -20.62
C ARG A 318 -6.64 23.11 -21.50
N GLU A 319 -6.39 24.31 -22.02
CA GLU A 319 -5.19 24.59 -22.80
C GLU A 319 -3.91 24.39 -21.98
N GLY A 320 -3.92 24.82 -20.72
CA GLY A 320 -2.80 24.59 -19.80
C GLY A 320 -2.49 23.10 -19.61
N LEU A 321 -3.52 22.28 -19.41
CA LEU A 321 -3.38 20.82 -19.28
C LEU A 321 -2.89 20.18 -20.59
N GLU A 322 -3.40 20.61 -21.74
CA GLU A 322 -2.96 20.11 -23.06
C GLU A 322 -1.49 20.48 -23.37
N ARG A 323 -0.95 21.54 -22.75
CA ARG A 323 0.45 21.96 -22.90
C ARG A 323 1.42 21.17 -22.03
N LEU A 324 0.95 20.54 -20.93
CA LEU A 324 1.80 19.74 -20.05
C LEU A 324 2.44 18.57 -20.80
N PRO A 325 3.69 18.19 -20.46
CA PRO A 325 4.30 16.99 -21.02
C PRO A 325 3.43 15.77 -20.74
N ARG A 326 3.11 15.02 -21.79
CA ARG A 326 2.51 13.70 -21.65
C ARG A 326 3.59 12.74 -21.17
N MET A 327 3.34 12.12 -20.03
CA MET A 327 4.25 11.18 -19.41
C MET A 327 3.70 9.77 -19.59
N LYS A 328 4.56 8.83 -19.97
CA LYS A 328 4.27 7.41 -20.03
C LYS A 328 5.20 6.66 -19.09
N LEU A 329 4.80 5.47 -18.65
CA LEU A 329 5.68 4.60 -17.88
C LEU A 329 6.92 4.23 -18.72
N ARG A 330 8.09 4.18 -18.06
CA ARG A 330 9.31 3.66 -18.69
C ARG A 330 9.07 2.17 -19.02
N PRO A 331 9.27 1.74 -20.27
CA PRO A 331 9.09 0.34 -20.62
C PRO A 331 9.95 -0.58 -19.76
N GLY A 332 9.33 -1.62 -19.22
CA GLY A 332 9.96 -2.62 -18.36
C GLY A 332 9.96 -2.30 -16.86
N THR A 333 9.49 -1.12 -16.44
CA THR A 333 9.34 -0.79 -15.01
C THR A 333 7.91 -0.96 -14.50
N GLU A 334 6.94 -1.13 -15.40
CA GLU A 334 5.55 -1.38 -15.07
C GLU A 334 5.36 -2.76 -14.42
N ILE A 335 4.51 -2.81 -13.38
CA ILE A 335 4.03 -4.08 -12.84
C ILE A 335 3.09 -4.69 -13.87
N ARG A 336 3.30 -5.96 -14.20
CA ARG A 336 2.60 -6.65 -15.29
C ARG A 336 1.33 -7.34 -14.78
N PHE A 337 0.50 -6.58 -14.08
CA PHE A 337 -0.81 -7.03 -13.64
C PHE A 337 -1.69 -7.44 -14.83
N SER A 338 -2.64 -8.33 -14.58
CA SER A 338 -3.63 -8.71 -15.58
C SER A 338 -4.57 -7.55 -15.91
N ASP A 339 -4.92 -7.41 -17.19
CA ASP A 339 -5.92 -6.45 -17.62
C ASP A 339 -7.31 -6.90 -17.17
N ILE A 340 -7.82 -6.35 -16.07
CA ILE A 340 -9.21 -6.55 -15.66
C ILE A 340 -10.13 -5.90 -16.71
N PRO A 341 -11.03 -6.65 -17.37
CA PRO A 341 -11.89 -6.13 -18.43
C PRO A 341 -12.70 -4.91 -17.99
N LYS A 342 -12.59 -3.81 -18.75
CA LYS A 342 -13.42 -2.61 -18.54
C LYS A 342 -14.85 -2.82 -19.02
N GLN A 343 -15.01 -3.53 -20.13
CA GLN A 343 -16.31 -3.98 -20.61
C GLN A 343 -16.62 -5.32 -19.95
N THR A 344 -17.65 -5.35 -19.12
CA THR A 344 -18.02 -6.52 -18.32
C THR A 344 -19.04 -7.43 -19.01
N TYR A 345 -19.34 -7.17 -20.29
CA TYR A 345 -20.34 -7.87 -21.09
C TYR A 345 -19.83 -8.21 -22.51
N PRO A 346 -20.44 -9.19 -23.20
CA PRO A 346 -20.09 -9.53 -24.59
C PRO A 346 -20.28 -8.38 -25.59
N GLU A 347 -19.49 -8.37 -26.66
CA GLU A 347 -19.74 -7.45 -27.78
C GLU A 347 -21.13 -7.69 -28.39
N GLY A 348 -21.85 -6.61 -28.69
CA GLY A 348 -23.22 -6.69 -29.21
C GLY A 348 -24.28 -7.07 -28.17
N ALA A 349 -23.96 -7.06 -26.87
CA ALA A 349 -24.93 -7.36 -25.82
C ALA A 349 -26.14 -6.41 -25.86
N THR A 350 -27.33 -6.98 -25.67
CA THR A 350 -28.57 -6.23 -25.47
C THR A 350 -28.53 -5.43 -24.15
N PRO A 351 -29.32 -4.36 -23.99
CA PRO A 351 -29.38 -3.62 -22.73
C PRO A 351 -29.66 -4.51 -21.50
N ALA A 352 -30.52 -5.52 -21.64
CA ALA A 352 -30.80 -6.47 -20.57
C ALA A 352 -29.57 -7.31 -20.19
N GLN A 353 -28.81 -7.79 -21.19
CA GLN A 353 -27.55 -8.52 -20.95
C GLN A 353 -26.47 -7.63 -20.35
N ILE A 354 -26.39 -6.36 -20.75
CA ILE A 354 -25.47 -5.39 -20.15
C ILE A 354 -25.77 -5.20 -18.67
N THR A 355 -27.04 -5.00 -18.31
CA THR A 355 -27.47 -4.90 -16.90
C THR A 355 -27.13 -6.18 -16.14
N GLN A 356 -27.47 -7.35 -16.70
CA GLN A 356 -27.17 -8.63 -16.09
C GLN A 356 -25.67 -8.80 -15.78
N CYS A 357 -24.78 -8.51 -16.74
CA CYS A 357 -23.33 -8.67 -16.55
C CYS A 357 -22.67 -7.52 -15.78
N SER A 358 -23.41 -6.44 -15.49
CA SER A 358 -22.94 -5.36 -14.60
C SER A 358 -23.29 -5.64 -13.13
N ILE A 359 -24.36 -6.41 -12.90
CA ILE A 359 -24.73 -6.92 -11.58
C ILE A 359 -23.84 -8.11 -11.23
N ASP A 360 -23.74 -9.10 -12.12
CA ASP A 360 -22.88 -10.28 -11.96
C ASP A 360 -21.65 -10.18 -12.87
N LEU A 361 -20.47 -10.01 -12.27
CA LEU A 361 -19.20 -9.88 -13.00
C LEU A 361 -18.59 -11.21 -13.42
N SER A 362 -19.33 -12.32 -13.33
CA SER A 362 -18.85 -13.65 -13.71
C SER A 362 -18.34 -13.73 -15.14
N TYR A 363 -18.98 -13.02 -16.09
CA TYR A 363 -18.48 -12.94 -17.47
C TYR A 363 -17.08 -12.30 -17.53
N ALA A 364 -16.90 -11.16 -16.85
CA ALA A 364 -15.62 -10.47 -16.82
C ALA A 364 -14.52 -11.30 -16.13
N LEU A 365 -14.88 -12.04 -15.07
CA LEU A 365 -13.97 -12.95 -14.39
C LEU A 365 -13.58 -14.11 -15.33
N ASP A 366 -14.54 -14.74 -16.01
CA ASP A 366 -14.25 -15.80 -16.96
C ASP A 366 -13.35 -15.31 -18.12
N CYS A 367 -13.56 -14.09 -18.64
CA CYS A 367 -12.68 -13.48 -19.63
C CYS A 367 -11.24 -13.30 -19.11
N LEU A 368 -11.07 -12.82 -17.88
CA LEU A 368 -9.75 -12.67 -17.25
C LEU A 368 -9.06 -14.04 -17.09
N LEU A 369 -9.80 -15.03 -16.59
CA LEU A 369 -9.27 -16.38 -16.38
C LEU A 369 -8.88 -17.04 -17.71
N GLU A 370 -9.70 -16.95 -18.75
CA GLU A 370 -9.39 -17.51 -20.06
C GLU A 370 -8.18 -16.82 -20.74
N LYS A 371 -8.02 -15.51 -20.54
CA LYS A 371 -6.90 -14.74 -21.12
C LYS A 371 -5.59 -15.00 -20.38
N GLN A 372 -5.60 -15.00 -19.05
CA GLN A 372 -4.38 -14.97 -18.22
C GLN A 372 -4.08 -16.29 -17.50
N TYR A 373 -5.11 -17.03 -17.10
CA TYR A 373 -5.01 -18.17 -16.17
C TYR A 373 -5.72 -19.43 -16.66
N LYS A 374 -5.72 -19.64 -17.98
CA LYS A 374 -6.51 -20.70 -18.64
C LYS A 374 -6.22 -22.09 -18.10
N GLN A 375 -4.94 -22.40 -17.88
CA GLN A 375 -4.52 -23.72 -17.39
C GLN A 375 -4.68 -23.85 -15.87
N GLU A 376 -4.42 -22.78 -15.14
CA GLU A 376 -4.44 -22.77 -13.67
C GLU A 376 -5.25 -21.58 -13.13
N PRO A 377 -6.60 -21.68 -13.11
CA PRO A 377 -7.46 -20.57 -12.70
C PRO A 377 -7.20 -20.06 -11.28
N LEU A 378 -6.66 -20.89 -10.39
CA LEU A 378 -6.34 -20.51 -9.01
C LEU A 378 -5.16 -19.53 -8.92
N HIS A 379 -4.34 -19.39 -9.97
CA HIS A 379 -3.25 -18.41 -10.01
C HIS A 379 -3.74 -16.96 -9.90
N VAL A 380 -5.02 -16.68 -10.18
CA VAL A 380 -5.62 -15.37 -9.91
C VAL A 380 -5.55 -14.99 -8.41
N LEU A 381 -5.56 -15.98 -7.50
CA LEU A 381 -5.37 -15.74 -6.07
C LEU A 381 -3.91 -15.40 -5.74
N GLY A 382 -2.96 -15.94 -6.51
CA GLY A 382 -1.56 -15.56 -6.44
C GLY A 382 -1.36 -14.10 -6.86
N GLU A 383 -2.01 -13.66 -7.94
CA GLU A 383 -1.99 -12.26 -8.35
C GLU A 383 -2.62 -11.34 -7.29
N LEU A 384 -3.72 -11.77 -6.67
CA LEU A 384 -4.34 -11.03 -5.55
C LEU A 384 -3.37 -10.90 -4.36
N GLN A 385 -2.61 -11.95 -4.04
CA GLN A 385 -1.58 -11.91 -2.99
C GLN A 385 -0.38 -11.04 -3.38
N PHE A 386 0.08 -11.12 -4.62
CA PHE A 386 1.16 -10.28 -5.14
C PHE A 386 0.79 -8.80 -5.02
N ALA A 387 -0.41 -8.42 -5.48
CA ALA A 387 -0.91 -7.04 -5.40
C ALA A 387 -0.95 -6.55 -3.94
N PHE A 388 -1.40 -7.41 -3.02
CA PHE A 388 -1.45 -7.11 -1.60
C PHE A 388 -0.07 -6.92 -0.98
N VAL A 389 0.93 -7.76 -1.33
CA VAL A 389 2.31 -7.61 -0.85
C VAL A 389 2.94 -6.32 -1.38
N CYS A 390 2.76 -6.01 -2.68
CA CYS A 390 3.22 -4.75 -3.27
C CYS A 390 2.62 -3.54 -2.56
N PHE A 391 1.32 -3.59 -2.25
CA PHE A 391 0.63 -2.56 -1.48
C PHE A 391 1.18 -2.44 -0.06
N LEU A 392 1.07 -3.51 0.75
CA LEU A 392 1.27 -3.45 2.19
C LEU A 392 2.75 -3.31 2.57
N ILE A 393 3.64 -4.04 1.90
CA ILE A 393 5.06 -4.10 2.23
C ILE A 393 5.86 -3.18 1.33
N GLY A 394 5.54 -3.20 0.03
CA GLY A 394 6.19 -2.38 -1.00
C GLY A 394 5.76 -0.91 -1.02
N ASN A 395 4.70 -0.53 -0.29
CA ASN A 395 4.09 0.80 -0.32
C ASN A 395 3.70 1.26 -1.74
N VAL A 396 3.35 0.32 -2.61
CA VAL A 396 2.98 0.59 -4.01
C VAL A 396 1.48 0.82 -4.12
N TYR A 397 1.10 2.05 -4.44
CA TYR A 397 -0.30 2.43 -4.59
C TYR A 397 -1.01 1.68 -5.74
N GLU A 398 -0.32 1.44 -6.86
CA GLU A 398 -0.86 0.64 -7.96
C GLU A 398 -1.27 -0.77 -7.49
N GLY A 399 -0.48 -1.38 -6.61
CA GLY A 399 -0.81 -2.66 -5.99
C GLY A 399 -2.12 -2.61 -5.19
N PHE A 400 -2.40 -1.48 -4.52
CA PHE A 400 -3.64 -1.31 -3.76
C PHE A 400 -4.86 -1.17 -4.69
N GLU A 401 -4.76 -0.34 -5.72
CA GLU A 401 -5.86 -0.17 -6.69
C GLU A 401 -6.13 -1.45 -7.47
N HIS A 402 -5.08 -2.20 -7.84
CA HIS A 402 -5.26 -3.50 -8.48
C HIS A 402 -5.86 -4.55 -7.54
N TRP A 403 -5.37 -4.65 -6.30
CA TRP A 403 -5.94 -5.52 -5.28
C TRP A 403 -7.43 -5.24 -5.07
N LYS A 404 -7.81 -3.96 -4.96
CA LYS A 404 -9.21 -3.52 -4.87
C LYS A 404 -10.03 -3.99 -6.08
N ARG A 405 -9.58 -3.70 -7.31
CA ARG A 405 -10.31 -4.06 -8.54
C ARG A 405 -10.48 -5.57 -8.69
N LEU A 406 -9.43 -6.33 -8.43
CA LEU A 406 -9.45 -7.79 -8.55
C LEU A 406 -10.34 -8.43 -7.47
N LEU A 407 -10.28 -7.90 -6.24
CA LEU A 407 -11.16 -8.32 -5.16
C LEU A 407 -12.63 -8.04 -5.49
N THR A 408 -12.95 -6.84 -5.98
CA THR A 408 -14.32 -6.50 -6.41
C THR A 408 -14.81 -7.42 -7.54
N LEU A 409 -13.96 -7.73 -8.52
CA LEU A 409 -14.29 -8.67 -9.60
C LEU A 409 -14.65 -10.05 -9.05
N LEU A 410 -13.81 -10.60 -8.16
CA LEU A 410 -14.02 -11.92 -7.57
C LEU A 410 -15.28 -11.96 -6.71
N CYS A 411 -15.47 -10.96 -5.84
CA CYS A 411 -16.60 -10.90 -4.91
C CYS A 411 -17.96 -10.69 -5.59
N ARG A 412 -17.99 -10.05 -6.77
CA ARG A 412 -19.22 -9.78 -7.54
C ARG A 412 -19.55 -10.79 -8.63
N ALA A 413 -18.80 -11.89 -8.70
CA ALA A 413 -19.02 -12.94 -9.68
C ALA A 413 -19.88 -14.08 -9.08
N GLU A 414 -21.19 -13.86 -8.97
CA GLU A 414 -22.15 -14.79 -8.35
C GLU A 414 -22.21 -16.14 -9.09
N THR A 415 -22.44 -16.12 -10.42
CA THR A 415 -22.50 -17.34 -11.23
C THR A 415 -21.21 -18.16 -11.12
N ALA A 416 -20.05 -17.50 -11.01
CA ALA A 416 -18.76 -18.16 -10.85
C ALA A 416 -18.64 -18.90 -9.51
N MET A 417 -19.28 -18.43 -8.42
CA MET A 417 -19.29 -19.12 -7.12
C MET A 417 -19.89 -20.52 -7.21
N HIS A 418 -20.91 -20.70 -8.03
CA HIS A 418 -21.52 -22.01 -8.26
C HIS A 418 -20.60 -22.96 -9.03
N LYS A 419 -19.80 -22.43 -9.96
CA LYS A 419 -18.95 -23.22 -10.86
C LYS A 419 -17.56 -23.51 -10.30
N ARG A 420 -17.05 -22.63 -9.43
CA ARG A 420 -15.62 -22.59 -9.03
C ARG A 420 -15.46 -22.60 -7.51
N CYS A 421 -16.08 -23.56 -6.82
CA CYS A 421 -16.07 -23.63 -5.35
C CYS A 421 -14.66 -23.49 -4.72
N ASP A 422 -13.67 -24.19 -5.28
CA ASP A 422 -12.29 -24.18 -4.77
C ASP A 422 -11.63 -22.79 -4.85
N LEU A 423 -11.95 -22.00 -5.89
CA LEU A 423 -11.47 -20.63 -6.03
C LEU A 423 -11.94 -19.76 -4.87
N TYR A 424 -13.21 -19.90 -4.48
CA TYR A 424 -13.80 -19.09 -3.42
C TYR A 424 -13.44 -19.58 -2.01
N LEU A 425 -13.26 -20.88 -1.82
CA LEU A 425 -12.67 -21.43 -0.60
C LEU A 425 -11.24 -20.90 -0.42
N GLY A 426 -10.46 -20.84 -1.51
CA GLY A 426 -9.14 -20.21 -1.56
C GLY A 426 -9.19 -18.72 -1.25
N LEU A 427 -10.11 -17.97 -1.87
CA LEU A 427 -10.30 -16.54 -1.65
C LEU A 427 -10.59 -16.21 -0.18
N ILE A 428 -11.48 -16.97 0.48
CA ILE A 428 -11.75 -16.77 1.92
C ILE A 428 -10.48 -16.98 2.74
N ALA A 429 -9.67 -17.98 2.42
CA ALA A 429 -8.41 -18.22 3.13
C ALA A 429 -7.40 -17.08 2.92
N VAL A 430 -7.26 -16.58 1.69
CA VAL A 430 -6.40 -15.45 1.35
C VAL A 430 -6.85 -14.20 2.12
N LEU A 431 -8.14 -13.84 2.05
CA LEU A 431 -8.68 -12.65 2.71
C LEU A 431 -8.60 -12.74 4.22
N TYR A 432 -8.78 -13.92 4.81
CA TYR A 432 -8.63 -14.12 6.24
C TYR A 432 -7.24 -13.69 6.73
N HIS A 433 -6.17 -14.07 6.02
CA HIS A 433 -4.81 -13.67 6.37
C HIS A 433 -4.50 -12.21 6.01
N GLN A 434 -4.92 -11.74 4.83
CA GLN A 434 -4.69 -10.35 4.40
C GLN A 434 -5.35 -9.34 5.34
N LEU A 435 -6.65 -9.51 5.64
CA LEU A 435 -7.36 -8.68 6.63
C LEU A 435 -6.86 -8.95 8.05
N GLY A 436 -6.12 -10.04 8.27
CA GLY A 436 -5.33 -10.29 9.47
C GLY A 436 -4.39 -9.14 9.81
N GLU A 437 -3.68 -8.64 8.79
CA GLU A 437 -2.53 -7.73 8.92
C GLU A 437 -2.91 -6.24 8.81
N ILE A 438 -4.10 -5.92 8.30
CA ILE A 438 -4.52 -4.52 8.17
C ILE A 438 -4.99 -3.99 9.54
N PRO A 439 -4.44 -2.85 10.03
CA PRO A 439 -4.90 -2.23 11.27
C PRO A 439 -6.40 -1.90 11.22
N PRO A 440 -7.16 -2.08 12.32
CA PRO A 440 -8.60 -1.77 12.34
C PRO A 440 -8.93 -0.33 11.91
N ASP A 441 -8.03 0.62 12.23
CA ASP A 441 -8.23 2.04 11.96
C ASP A 441 -7.85 2.45 10.52
N PHE A 442 -7.17 1.58 9.75
CA PHE A 442 -6.75 1.87 8.38
C PHE A 442 -7.94 2.23 7.48
N PHE A 443 -9.10 1.60 7.72
CA PHE A 443 -10.32 1.82 6.94
C PHE A 443 -11.27 2.85 7.57
N VAL A 444 -10.91 3.42 8.72
CA VAL A 444 -11.76 4.38 9.45
C VAL A 444 -11.44 5.82 9.07
N ASP A 445 -10.17 6.18 8.81
CA ASP A 445 -9.75 7.57 9.03
C ASP A 445 -9.15 8.38 7.86
N ILE A 446 -8.90 7.86 6.64
CA ILE A 446 -8.16 8.70 5.66
C ILE A 446 -8.60 8.75 4.18
N VAL A 447 -9.48 7.85 3.70
CA VAL A 447 -10.05 7.96 2.33
C VAL A 447 -11.54 7.56 2.26
N SER A 448 -12.13 7.10 3.37
CA SER A 448 -13.41 6.38 3.34
C SER A 448 -14.52 7.18 3.98
N GLN A 449 -15.23 7.98 3.18
CA GLN A 449 -16.69 8.05 3.35
C GLN A 449 -17.38 6.81 2.74
N ASP A 450 -16.63 5.94 2.04
CA ASP A 450 -17.05 4.62 1.58
C ASP A 450 -15.94 3.58 1.83
N ASN A 451 -16.11 2.69 2.81
CA ASN A 451 -15.21 1.54 2.97
C ASN A 451 -15.54 0.50 1.90
N PHE A 452 -14.82 0.54 0.78
CA PHE A 452 -15.06 -0.38 -0.34
C PHE A 452 -15.01 -1.85 0.06
N LEU A 453 -14.23 -2.23 1.10
CA LEU A 453 -14.20 -3.61 1.58
C LEU A 453 -15.54 -4.02 2.16
N THR A 454 -16.17 -3.15 2.95
CA THR A 454 -17.44 -3.48 3.61
C THR A 454 -18.50 -3.76 2.56
N SER A 455 -18.65 -2.88 1.56
CA SER A 455 -19.62 -3.07 0.47
C SER A 455 -19.28 -4.27 -0.42
N THR A 456 -18.02 -4.45 -0.80
CA THR A 456 -17.57 -5.58 -1.63
C THR A 456 -17.78 -6.93 -0.91
N LEU A 457 -17.49 -6.99 0.39
CA LEU A 457 -17.66 -8.20 1.18
C LEU A 457 -19.13 -8.47 1.54
N GLN A 458 -19.95 -7.43 1.67
CA GLN A 458 -21.40 -7.58 1.83
C GLN A 458 -22.00 -8.30 0.61
N GLU A 459 -21.70 -7.84 -0.60
CA GLU A 459 -22.09 -8.51 -1.85
C GLU A 459 -21.58 -9.97 -1.87
N PHE A 460 -20.29 -10.19 -1.54
CA PHE A 460 -19.72 -11.53 -1.46
C PHE A 460 -20.49 -12.46 -0.52
N PHE A 461 -20.81 -12.00 0.69
CA PHE A 461 -21.53 -12.83 1.67
C PHE A 461 -22.96 -13.11 1.25
N GLN A 462 -23.64 -12.14 0.61
CA GLN A 462 -24.98 -12.34 0.06
C GLN A 462 -24.97 -13.46 -0.99
N PHE A 463 -24.04 -13.40 -1.95
CA PHE A 463 -23.92 -14.43 -2.98
C PHE A 463 -23.47 -15.78 -2.41
N ALA A 464 -22.44 -15.81 -1.57
CA ALA A 464 -21.90 -17.05 -1.01
C ALA A 464 -22.86 -17.78 -0.04
N THR A 465 -23.88 -17.08 0.47
CA THR A 465 -24.95 -17.67 1.31
C THR A 465 -26.25 -17.92 0.54
N GLY A 466 -26.28 -17.56 -0.74
CA GLY A 466 -27.42 -17.75 -1.63
C GLY A 466 -27.78 -19.22 -1.91
N PRO A 467 -28.98 -19.46 -2.48
CA PRO A 467 -29.42 -20.78 -2.88
C PRO A 467 -28.49 -21.36 -3.97
N GLY A 468 -28.23 -22.67 -3.94
CA GLY A 468 -27.40 -23.33 -4.95
C GLY A 468 -25.89 -23.21 -4.76
N VAL A 469 -25.39 -22.45 -3.77
CA VAL A 469 -23.96 -22.45 -3.40
C VAL A 469 -23.62 -23.71 -2.60
N ASP A 470 -22.44 -24.27 -2.86
CA ASP A 470 -21.89 -25.43 -2.14
C ASP A 470 -21.97 -25.26 -0.61
N GLY A 471 -22.35 -26.33 0.08
CA GLY A 471 -22.59 -26.31 1.53
C GLY A 471 -21.33 -26.06 2.36
N THR A 472 -20.14 -26.43 1.85
CA THR A 472 -18.86 -26.16 2.51
C THR A 472 -18.47 -24.70 2.34
N LEU A 473 -18.59 -24.18 1.12
CA LEU A 473 -18.34 -22.76 0.83
C LEU A 473 -19.24 -21.86 1.68
N ARG A 474 -20.54 -22.15 1.71
CA ARG A 474 -21.52 -21.41 2.53
C ARG A 474 -21.13 -21.34 3.99
N LYS A 475 -20.87 -22.49 4.61
CA LYS A 475 -20.44 -22.58 6.02
C LYS A 475 -19.14 -21.81 6.29
N ARG A 476 -18.20 -21.82 5.33
CA ARG A 476 -16.93 -21.11 5.46
C ARG A 476 -17.12 -19.59 5.33
N ALA A 477 -17.99 -19.15 4.42
CA ALA A 477 -18.38 -17.76 4.25
C ALA A 477 -19.09 -17.22 5.50
N GLU A 478 -20.05 -17.94 6.07
CA GLU A 478 -20.74 -17.56 7.32
C GLU A 478 -19.77 -17.39 8.50
N LYS A 479 -18.85 -18.34 8.67
CA LYS A 479 -17.80 -18.24 9.70
C LYS A 479 -16.88 -17.04 9.47
N PHE A 480 -16.54 -16.76 8.21
CA PHE A 480 -15.70 -15.63 7.86
C PHE A 480 -16.42 -14.29 8.11
N LYS A 481 -17.69 -14.17 7.71
CA LYS A 481 -18.57 -13.04 8.03
C LYS A 481 -18.58 -12.77 9.54
N ALA A 482 -18.86 -13.79 10.34
CA ALA A 482 -18.88 -13.68 11.80
C ALA A 482 -17.53 -13.26 12.39
N HIS A 483 -16.41 -13.76 11.84
CA HIS A 483 -15.08 -13.34 12.26
C HIS A 483 -14.83 -11.85 12.00
N LEU A 484 -15.14 -11.36 10.79
CA LEU A 484 -14.95 -9.96 10.42
C LEU A 484 -15.85 -9.02 11.21
N THR A 485 -17.13 -9.38 11.39
CA THR A 485 -18.06 -8.62 12.24
C THR A 485 -17.54 -8.52 13.67
N LYS A 486 -16.98 -9.60 14.23
CA LYS A 486 -16.40 -9.57 15.57
C LYS A 486 -15.11 -8.74 15.64
N LYS A 487 -14.20 -8.90 14.68
CA LYS A 487 -12.87 -8.26 14.69
C LYS A 487 -12.95 -6.76 14.41
N PHE A 488 -13.70 -6.36 13.38
CA PHE A 488 -13.75 -4.99 12.88
C PHE A 488 -15.03 -4.23 13.26
N ARG A 489 -16.00 -4.90 13.89
CA ARG A 489 -17.33 -4.33 14.18
C ARG A 489 -18.10 -3.89 12.93
N TRP A 490 -17.81 -4.51 11.78
CA TRP A 490 -18.54 -4.26 10.54
C TRP A 490 -19.88 -4.98 10.55
N ASN A 491 -20.91 -4.27 10.08
CA ASN A 491 -22.24 -4.82 9.88
C ASN A 491 -22.45 -5.08 8.37
N PHE A 492 -22.76 -6.32 8.03
CA PHE A 492 -23.02 -6.77 6.65
C PHE A 492 -24.50 -7.12 6.43
N GLU A 493 -25.37 -6.84 7.39
CA GLU A 493 -26.82 -7.11 7.32
C GLU A 493 -27.64 -5.84 7.02
N VAL A 494 -27.00 -4.68 6.98
CA VAL A 494 -27.68 -3.40 6.74
C VAL A 494 -27.44 -2.99 5.30
N ASP A 495 -28.53 -2.83 4.56
CA ASP A 495 -28.45 -2.20 3.24
C ASP A 495 -28.01 -0.74 3.41
N PRO A 496 -27.11 -0.23 2.55
CA PRO A 496 -26.77 1.19 2.56
C PRO A 496 -28.05 2.04 2.44
N ASP A 497 -28.17 3.11 3.23
CA ASP A 497 -29.35 3.99 3.22
C ASP A 497 -29.69 4.52 1.80
N ASP A 498 -28.69 4.61 0.91
CA ASP A 498 -28.85 5.01 -0.50
C ASP A 498 -29.59 3.98 -1.37
N CYS A 499 -29.75 2.74 -0.90
CA CYS A 499 -30.55 1.69 -1.55
C CYS A 499 -31.94 1.54 -0.92
N ALA A 500 -32.26 2.33 0.11
CA ALA A 500 -33.59 2.31 0.71
C ALA A 500 -34.64 2.88 -0.26
N PRO A 501 -35.85 2.29 -0.33
CA PRO A 501 -36.92 2.86 -1.11
C PRO A 501 -37.25 4.26 -0.60
N VAL A 502 -37.45 5.22 -1.51
CA VAL A 502 -37.93 6.55 -1.15
C VAL A 502 -39.34 6.41 -0.58
N VAL A 503 -39.47 6.60 0.74
CA VAL A 503 -40.77 6.60 1.41
C VAL A 503 -41.47 7.91 1.07
N VAL A 504 -42.53 7.82 0.26
CA VAL A 504 -43.39 8.96 -0.07
C VAL A 504 -44.60 8.91 0.86
N GLU A 505 -44.73 9.88 1.76
CA GLU A 505 -45.96 10.05 2.54
C GLU A 505 -47.10 10.46 1.60
N LEU A 506 -48.14 9.63 1.55
CA LEU A 506 -49.35 9.96 0.79
C LEU A 506 -50.17 11.00 1.55
N PRO A 507 -50.79 11.99 0.86
CA PRO A 507 -51.73 12.91 1.48
C PRO A 507 -52.87 12.17 2.20
N GLU A 508 -53.34 12.73 3.32
CA GLU A 508 -54.49 12.18 4.06
C GLU A 508 -55.67 11.93 3.11
N GLY A 509 -56.13 10.67 3.04
CA GLY A 509 -57.29 10.27 2.22
C GLY A 509 -56.99 9.49 0.94
N VAL A 510 -55.72 9.20 0.61
CA VAL A 510 -55.37 8.33 -0.53
C VAL A 510 -55.28 6.88 -0.07
N THR A 511 -56.25 6.05 -0.47
CA THR A 511 -56.19 4.59 -0.34
C THR A 511 -55.59 3.98 -1.61
N LEU A 512 -54.57 3.12 -1.44
CA LEU A 512 -54.07 2.25 -2.50
C LEU A 512 -55.06 1.09 -2.64
N GLU A 513 -55.75 1.00 -3.79
CA GLU A 513 -56.59 -0.16 -4.14
C GLU A 513 -55.77 -1.44 -4.33
#